data_AF-A0A7K7UFD9-F1
#
_entry.id   AF-A0A7K7UFD9-F1
#
_cell.length_a   1.000
_cell.length_b   1.000
_cell.length_c   1.000
_cell.angle_alpha   90.00
_cell.angle_beta   90.00
_cell.angle_gamma   90.00
#
_symmetry.space_group_name_H-M   'P 1'
#
loop_
_entity.id
_entity.type
_entity.pdbx_description
1 polymer ?
#
loop_
_entity_poly.entity_id
_entity_poly.type
_entity_poly.pdbx_seq_one_letter_code
_entity_poly.pdbx_strand_id
1 'polypeptide(L)'
;RYGKYLNLLKEHAENGLCFVLMNCEKFLKQQQRTVVSPLCCLQERYAGYDWFASSVFLIMSGDAEKTLMFLQRFSRLLVSAFLWLPRLHISMHLPITTVESGIHPVYFCSAHHIEMLLKAELPLVFSAFHMSGFTPSQICLQWITQCFWNYMDWSEICHYIAICIFLGPDYQIYMCISVFRHLQQDILKHTEA
;
A
#
# COMPACT_ATOMS: atom_id res chain seq x y z
N ARG A 1 -3.19 -15.14 11.90
CA ARG A 1 -3.12 -14.71 13.33
C ARG A 1 -3.99 -13.47 13.58
N TYR A 2 -3.75 -12.32 12.93
CA TYR A 2 -4.56 -11.11 13.12
C TYR A 2 -6.06 -11.30 12.79
N GLY A 3 -6.39 -11.93 11.66
CA GLY A 3 -7.80 -12.24 11.33
C GLY A 3 -8.50 -13.21 12.30
N LYS A 4 -7.73 -14.05 13.02
CA LYS A 4 -8.27 -14.89 14.11
C LYS A 4 -8.52 -14.04 15.36
N TYR A 5 -7.57 -13.16 15.70
CA TYR A 5 -7.72 -12.20 16.81
C TYR A 5 -8.95 -11.31 16.66
N LEU A 6 -9.23 -10.84 15.45
CA LEU A 6 -10.41 -10.04 15.14
C LEU A 6 -11.71 -10.84 14.95
N ASN A 7 -11.69 -12.16 15.15
CA ASN A 7 -12.81 -13.06 14.90
C ASN A 7 -13.38 -13.00 13.47
N LEU A 8 -12.55 -12.63 12.49
CA LEU A 8 -12.93 -12.54 11.07
C LEU A 8 -12.75 -13.87 10.32
N LEU A 9 -11.91 -14.77 10.85
CA LEU A 9 -11.51 -16.00 10.18
C LEU A 9 -11.78 -17.23 11.04
N LYS A 10 -12.18 -18.32 10.38
CA LYS A 10 -12.26 -19.68 10.98
C LYS A 10 -10.87 -20.29 11.17
N GLU A 11 -10.76 -21.33 12.01
CA GLU A 11 -9.48 -21.94 12.43
C GLU A 11 -8.57 -22.42 11.28
N HIS A 12 -9.13 -22.70 10.09
CA HIS A 12 -8.41 -23.24 8.92
C HIS A 12 -8.31 -22.28 7.72
N ALA A 13 -8.54 -20.98 7.90
CA ALA A 13 -8.49 -20.01 6.79
C ALA A 13 -7.09 -19.80 6.17
N GLU A 14 -6.03 -20.29 6.81
CA GLU A 14 -4.64 -20.14 6.35
C GLU A 14 -4.41 -20.79 4.99
N ASN A 15 -4.98 -21.97 4.75
CA ASN A 15 -4.90 -22.65 3.46
C ASN A 15 -5.59 -21.83 2.35
N GLY A 16 -6.72 -21.19 2.69
CA GLY A 16 -7.43 -20.28 1.77
C GLY A 16 -6.58 -19.06 1.41
N LEU A 17 -5.92 -18.45 2.39
CA LEU A 17 -5.03 -17.31 2.15
C LEU A 17 -3.83 -17.72 1.28
N CYS A 18 -3.17 -18.84 1.59
CA CYS A 18 -2.07 -19.35 0.76
C CYS A 18 -2.54 -19.60 -0.69
N PHE A 19 -3.71 -20.20 -0.87
CA PHE A 19 -4.30 -20.39 -2.19
C PHE A 19 -4.53 -19.05 -2.92
N VAL A 20 -5.08 -18.05 -2.26
CA VAL A 20 -5.28 -16.70 -2.84
C VAL A 20 -3.94 -16.10 -3.26
N LEU A 21 -2.94 -16.10 -2.38
CA LEU A 21 -1.63 -15.50 -2.66
C LEU A 21 -0.90 -16.19 -3.82
N MET A 22 -0.94 -17.52 -3.88
CA MET A 22 -0.36 -18.27 -5.00
C MET A 22 -1.05 -17.96 -6.34
N ASN A 23 -2.38 -17.83 -6.34
CA ASN A 23 -3.13 -17.47 -7.55
C ASN A 23 -2.88 -16.02 -7.97
N CYS A 24 -2.77 -15.09 -7.02
CA CYS A 24 -2.37 -13.71 -7.27
C CYS A 24 -0.99 -13.69 -7.93
N GLU A 25 -0.01 -14.38 -7.36
CA GLU A 25 1.34 -14.43 -7.92
C GLU A 25 1.37 -14.94 -9.36
N LYS A 26 0.62 -16.02 -9.66
CA LYS A 26 0.49 -16.56 -11.02
C LYS A 26 -0.17 -15.55 -11.97
N PHE A 27 -1.22 -14.88 -11.52
CA PHE A 27 -1.93 -13.87 -12.30
C PHE A 27 -1.05 -12.65 -12.60
N LEU A 28 -0.33 -12.13 -11.60
CA LEU A 28 0.54 -10.97 -11.76
C LEU A 28 1.73 -11.24 -12.68
N LYS A 29 2.28 -12.45 -12.65
CA LYS A 29 3.32 -12.89 -13.59
C LYS A 29 2.89 -12.81 -15.05
N GLN A 30 1.62 -13.02 -15.35
CA GLN A 30 1.10 -12.88 -16.72
C GLN A 30 1.10 -11.42 -17.19
N GLN A 31 1.19 -10.46 -16.26
CA GLN A 31 1.19 -9.03 -16.51
C GLN A 31 2.59 -8.41 -16.36
N GLN A 32 3.61 -9.25 -16.15
CA GLN A 32 5.00 -8.82 -16.03
C GLN A 32 5.71 -8.86 -17.38
N ARG A 33 6.66 -7.95 -17.56
CA ARG A 33 7.61 -8.00 -18.69
C ARG A 33 8.91 -8.66 -18.27
N THR A 34 9.61 -9.23 -19.24
CA THR A 34 10.99 -9.67 -19.04
C THR A 34 11.91 -8.47 -19.03
N VAL A 35 12.69 -8.29 -17.96
CA VAL A 35 13.69 -7.22 -17.83
C VAL A 35 15.03 -7.86 -17.50
N VAL A 36 16.06 -7.49 -18.26
CA VAL A 36 17.45 -7.84 -17.93
C VAL A 36 18.03 -6.62 -17.25
N SER A 37 18.21 -6.69 -15.94
CA SER A 37 18.76 -5.59 -15.13
C SER A 37 19.78 -6.12 -14.13
N PRO A 38 20.86 -5.37 -13.84
CA PRO A 38 21.77 -5.69 -12.75
C PRO A 38 21.15 -5.47 -11.36
N LEU A 39 19.99 -4.79 -11.27
CA LEU A 39 19.32 -4.53 -10.00
C LEU A 39 18.62 -5.79 -9.48
N CYS A 40 19.02 -6.29 -8.31
CA CYS A 40 18.42 -7.48 -7.70
C CYS A 40 16.90 -7.37 -7.52
N CYS A 41 16.38 -6.17 -7.22
CA CYS A 41 14.95 -5.93 -7.08
C CYS A 41 14.15 -6.13 -8.39
N LEU A 42 14.80 -6.19 -9.55
CA LEU A 42 14.18 -6.41 -10.85
C LEU A 42 14.44 -7.81 -11.42
N GLN A 43 15.29 -8.62 -10.79
CA GLN A 43 15.67 -9.95 -11.26
C GLN A 43 14.69 -11.04 -10.81
N GLU A 44 14.00 -10.82 -9.70
CA GLU A 44 13.18 -11.84 -9.06
C GLU A 44 11.71 -11.43 -8.92
N ARG A 45 10.93 -12.31 -8.28
CA ARG A 45 9.55 -12.05 -7.89
C ARG A 45 9.50 -10.81 -7.00
N TYR A 46 8.33 -10.17 -6.94
CA TYR A 46 8.10 -9.11 -5.96
C TYR A 46 8.46 -9.61 -4.56
N ALA A 47 9.46 -8.98 -3.93
CA ALA A 47 10.04 -9.47 -2.67
C ALA A 47 9.16 -9.16 -1.45
N GLY A 48 8.14 -8.31 -1.60
CA GLY A 48 7.25 -7.93 -0.51
C GLY A 48 6.08 -8.88 -0.31
N TYR A 49 5.47 -8.81 0.87
CA TYR A 49 4.20 -9.48 1.13
C TYR A 49 3.03 -8.73 0.47
N ASP A 50 2.05 -9.46 -0.06
CA ASP A 50 0.85 -8.88 -0.66
C ASP A 50 -0.18 -8.50 0.41
N TRP A 51 0.04 -7.35 1.03
CA TRP A 51 -0.83 -6.78 2.06
C TRP A 51 -2.23 -6.50 1.55
N PHE A 52 -2.36 -6.08 0.28
CA PHE A 52 -3.66 -5.76 -0.29
C PHE A 52 -4.50 -7.03 -0.49
N ALA A 53 -3.96 -8.07 -1.14
CA ALA A 53 -4.69 -9.33 -1.33
C ALA A 53 -5.12 -9.95 0.01
N SER A 54 -4.26 -9.86 1.02
CA SER A 54 -4.55 -10.35 2.38
C SER A 54 -5.63 -9.53 3.09
N SER A 55 -5.64 -8.21 2.88
CA SER A 55 -6.70 -7.32 3.37
C SER A 55 -8.04 -7.66 2.72
N VAL A 56 -8.07 -7.83 1.40
CA VAL A 56 -9.29 -8.23 0.68
C VAL A 56 -9.78 -9.60 1.16
N PHE A 57 -8.88 -10.55 1.39
CA PHE A 57 -9.25 -11.86 1.93
C PHE A 57 -9.98 -11.76 3.26
N LEU A 58 -9.53 -10.87 4.14
CA LEU A 58 -10.19 -10.62 5.43
C LEU A 58 -11.51 -9.87 5.28
N ILE A 59 -11.58 -8.88 4.38
CA ILE A 59 -12.85 -8.19 4.04
C ILE A 59 -13.89 -9.21 3.55
N MET A 60 -13.46 -10.20 2.76
CA MET A 60 -14.30 -11.29 2.26
C MET A 60 -14.50 -12.42 3.28
N SER A 61 -14.20 -12.18 4.57
CA SER A 61 -14.38 -13.14 5.67
C SER A 61 -13.67 -14.49 5.44
N GLY A 62 -12.55 -14.48 4.73
CA GLY A 62 -11.76 -15.67 4.40
C GLY A 62 -12.28 -16.50 3.23
N ASP A 63 -13.24 -15.98 2.45
CA ASP A 63 -13.73 -16.63 1.24
C ASP A 63 -12.75 -16.42 0.07
N ALA A 64 -11.98 -17.46 -0.25
CA ALA A 64 -10.94 -17.41 -1.27
C ALA A 64 -11.50 -17.14 -2.68
N GLU A 65 -12.66 -17.71 -3.03
CA GLU A 65 -13.24 -17.55 -4.36
C GLU A 65 -13.75 -16.12 -4.57
N LYS A 66 -14.48 -15.57 -3.59
CA LYS A 66 -14.92 -14.16 -3.63
C LYS A 66 -13.74 -13.21 -3.69
N THR A 67 -12.68 -13.51 -2.93
CA THR A 67 -11.44 -12.72 -2.91
C THR A 67 -10.80 -12.68 -4.29
N LEU A 68 -10.61 -13.84 -4.94
CA LEU A 68 -10.01 -13.90 -6.27
C LEU A 68 -10.89 -13.22 -7.31
N MET A 69 -12.21 -13.42 -7.27
CA MET A 69 -13.15 -12.75 -8.17
C MET A 69 -13.07 -11.23 -8.02
N PHE A 70 -13.01 -10.72 -6.79
CA PHE A 70 -12.83 -9.31 -6.52
C PHE A 70 -11.50 -8.81 -7.09
N LEU A 71 -10.37 -9.46 -6.76
CA LEU A 71 -9.04 -9.02 -7.19
C LEU A 71 -8.92 -9.00 -8.73
N GLN A 72 -9.48 -10.01 -9.42
CA GLN A 72 -9.51 -10.05 -10.88
C GLN A 72 -10.33 -8.91 -11.48
N ARG A 73 -11.52 -8.61 -10.94
CA ARG A 73 -12.34 -7.48 -11.41
C ARG A 73 -11.67 -6.14 -11.08
N PHE A 74 -11.15 -6.02 -9.87
CA PHE A 74 -10.45 -4.84 -9.38
C PHE A 74 -9.21 -4.51 -10.22
N SER A 75 -8.50 -5.52 -10.73
CA SER A 75 -7.33 -5.33 -11.60
C SER A 75 -7.65 -4.58 -12.91
N ARG A 76 -8.93 -4.48 -13.29
CA ARG A 76 -9.37 -3.71 -14.47
C ARG A 76 -9.52 -2.22 -14.18
N LEU A 77 -9.48 -1.81 -12.91
CA LEU A 77 -9.59 -0.41 -12.49
C LEU A 77 -8.20 0.19 -12.31
N LEU A 78 -8.04 1.46 -12.69
CA LEU A 78 -6.76 2.18 -12.56
C LEU A 78 -6.28 2.27 -11.10
N VAL A 79 -7.22 2.48 -10.16
CA VAL A 79 -6.93 2.55 -8.71
C VAL A 79 -6.20 1.31 -8.19
N SER A 80 -6.36 0.15 -8.83
CA SER A 80 -5.66 -1.07 -8.43
C SER A 80 -4.14 -0.97 -8.59
N ALA A 81 -3.64 -0.11 -9.47
CA ALA A 81 -2.20 0.19 -9.56
C ALA A 81 -1.66 0.82 -8.28
N PHE A 82 -2.47 1.58 -7.55
CA PHE A 82 -2.07 2.33 -6.36
C PHE A 82 -2.29 1.56 -5.06
N LEU A 83 -3.40 0.81 -4.97
CA LEU A 83 -3.71 0.01 -3.77
C LEU A 83 -3.01 -1.35 -3.77
N TRP A 84 -2.83 -1.97 -4.94
CA TRP A 84 -2.27 -3.31 -5.07
C TRP A 84 -0.86 -3.25 -5.66
N LEU A 85 0.09 -2.74 -4.88
CA LEU A 85 1.48 -2.46 -5.32
C LEU A 85 2.19 -3.62 -6.06
N PRO A 86 2.05 -4.90 -5.66
CA PRO A 86 2.61 -6.02 -6.43
C PRO A 86 2.25 -6.01 -7.92
N ARG A 87 1.12 -5.40 -8.32
CA ARG A 87 0.71 -5.26 -9.72
C ARG A 87 1.65 -4.41 -10.56
N LEU A 88 2.29 -3.42 -9.96
CA LEU A 88 3.17 -2.51 -10.65
C LEU A 88 4.61 -3.05 -10.75
N HIS A 89 4.93 -4.11 -9.99
CA HIS A 89 6.22 -4.78 -10.06
C HIS A 89 6.48 -5.31 -11.47
N ILE A 90 7.40 -4.65 -12.19
CA ILE A 90 7.80 -5.03 -13.56
C ILE A 90 6.58 -5.14 -14.49
N SER A 91 5.58 -4.28 -14.28
CA SER A 91 4.34 -4.36 -15.04
C SER A 91 4.55 -4.00 -16.51
N MET A 92 3.94 -4.77 -17.42
CA MET A 92 3.91 -4.45 -18.84
C MET A 92 3.19 -3.13 -19.16
N HIS A 93 2.40 -2.62 -18.22
CA HIS A 93 1.65 -1.38 -18.35
C HIS A 93 2.46 -0.11 -18.01
N LEU A 94 3.67 -0.25 -17.45
CA LEU A 94 4.52 0.90 -17.11
C LEU A 94 5.48 1.27 -18.25
N PRO A 95 5.89 2.54 -18.38
CA PRO A 95 6.98 2.91 -19.28
C PRO A 95 8.27 2.14 -18.94
N ILE A 96 9.08 1.82 -19.95
CA ILE A 96 10.31 1.02 -19.74
C ILE A 96 11.30 1.73 -18.80
N THR A 97 11.44 3.04 -18.95
CA THR A 97 12.30 3.88 -18.11
C THR A 97 11.90 3.84 -16.63
N THR A 98 10.60 3.78 -16.34
CA THR A 98 10.10 3.63 -14.97
C THR A 98 10.45 2.27 -14.39
N VAL A 99 10.28 1.20 -15.17
CA VAL A 99 10.61 -0.15 -14.71
C VAL A 99 12.11 -0.32 -14.47
N GLU A 100 12.95 0.19 -15.37
CA GLU A 100 14.41 0.12 -15.25
C GLU A 100 14.95 0.87 -14.03
N SER A 101 14.27 1.92 -13.58
CA SER A 101 14.65 2.66 -12.38
C SER A 101 14.52 1.82 -11.09
N GLY A 102 13.69 0.77 -11.09
CA GLY A 102 13.33 0.01 -9.90
C GLY A 102 12.49 0.79 -8.88
N ILE A 103 12.17 2.06 -9.14
CA ILE A 103 11.36 2.90 -8.27
C ILE A 103 9.89 2.65 -8.60
N HIS A 104 9.15 2.20 -7.59
CA HIS A 104 7.73 1.94 -7.75
C HIS A 104 6.97 3.25 -8.02
N PRO A 105 6.04 3.32 -9.01
CA PRO A 105 5.40 4.57 -9.42
C PRO A 105 4.71 5.36 -8.30
N VAL A 106 4.14 4.65 -7.32
CA VAL A 106 3.54 5.25 -6.11
C VAL A 106 4.55 6.09 -5.32
N TYR A 107 5.85 5.79 -5.36
CA TYR A 107 6.89 6.59 -4.69
C TYR A 107 6.97 8.00 -5.27
N PHE A 108 7.25 8.16 -6.56
CA PHE A 108 7.44 9.51 -7.09
C PHE A 108 6.12 10.27 -7.29
N CYS A 109 5.00 9.58 -7.55
CA CYS A 109 3.70 10.25 -7.65
C CYS A 109 3.18 10.72 -6.29
N SER A 110 3.27 9.88 -5.24
CA SER A 110 2.63 10.20 -3.96
C SER A 110 3.55 10.99 -3.03
N ALA A 111 4.86 10.72 -3.02
CA ALA A 111 5.77 11.36 -2.07
C ALA A 111 5.81 12.87 -2.24
N HIS A 112 5.88 13.35 -3.49
CA HIS A 112 5.88 14.78 -3.79
C HIS A 112 4.60 15.46 -3.27
N HIS A 113 3.44 14.87 -3.55
CA HIS A 113 2.15 15.43 -3.11
C HIS A 113 2.00 15.38 -1.58
N ILE A 114 2.48 14.32 -0.93
CA ILE A 114 2.51 14.24 0.53
C ILE A 114 3.34 15.38 1.12
N GLU A 115 4.56 15.61 0.62
CA GLU A 115 5.42 16.67 1.14
C GLU A 115 4.82 18.07 0.92
N MET A 116 4.31 18.32 -0.28
CA MET A 116 3.66 19.57 -0.63
C MET A 116 2.44 19.84 0.26
N LEU A 117 1.56 18.85 0.41
CA LEU A 117 0.34 19.00 1.18
C LEU A 117 0.63 19.09 2.68
N LEU A 118 1.60 18.31 3.19
CA LEU A 118 2.02 18.38 4.59
C LEU A 118 2.60 19.74 4.94
N LYS A 119 3.44 20.31 4.05
CA LYS A 119 4.00 21.64 4.23
C LYS A 119 2.93 22.73 4.27
N ALA A 120 1.87 22.59 3.46
CA ALA A 120 0.76 23.53 3.42
C ALA A 120 -0.17 23.41 4.63
N GLU A 121 -0.54 22.19 5.00
CA GLU A 121 -1.58 21.91 6.01
C GLU A 121 -1.04 21.85 7.45
N LEU A 122 0.19 21.37 7.62
CA LEU A 122 0.82 21.11 8.92
C LEU A 122 2.28 21.59 8.92
N PRO A 123 2.54 22.91 8.72
CA PRO A 123 3.89 23.44 8.54
C PRO A 123 4.82 23.18 9.73
N LEU A 124 4.30 23.14 10.95
CA LEU A 124 5.09 22.84 12.15
C LEU A 124 5.56 21.38 12.17
N VAL A 125 4.69 20.43 11.81
CA VAL A 125 5.03 19.01 11.69
C VAL A 125 6.07 18.82 10.57
N PHE A 126 5.86 19.47 9.42
CA PHE A 126 6.82 19.45 8.33
C PHE A 126 8.21 19.96 8.80
N SER A 127 8.23 21.07 9.53
CA SER A 127 9.47 21.67 10.04
C SER A 127 10.16 20.77 11.07
N ALA A 128 9.40 20.13 11.96
CA ALA A 128 9.92 19.16 12.93
C ALA A 128 10.66 18.01 12.24
N PHE A 129 10.01 17.35 11.26
CA PHE A 129 10.66 16.27 10.50
C PHE A 129 11.89 16.76 9.73
N HIS A 130 11.81 17.94 9.12
CA HIS A 130 12.93 18.52 8.40
C HIS A 130 14.14 18.78 9.32
N MET A 131 13.92 19.33 10.52
CA MET A 131 14.97 19.55 11.52
C MET A 131 15.56 18.22 12.04
N SER A 132 14.74 17.17 12.14
CA SER A 132 15.21 15.84 12.52
C SER A 132 15.89 15.06 11.39
N GLY A 133 15.96 15.62 10.17
CA GLY A 133 16.60 14.97 9.02
C GLY A 133 15.80 13.81 8.41
N PHE A 134 14.49 13.74 8.65
CA PHE A 134 13.62 12.69 8.12
C PHE A 134 12.65 13.24 7.07
N THR A 135 12.37 12.43 6.05
CA THR A 135 11.39 12.78 5.01
C THR A 135 10.04 12.15 5.35
N PRO A 136 8.98 12.94 5.65
CA PRO A 136 7.67 12.41 6.02
C PRO A 136 7.04 11.48 4.99
N SER A 137 7.31 11.73 3.70
CA SER A 137 6.82 10.89 2.60
C SER A 137 7.29 9.45 2.69
N GLN A 138 8.50 9.20 3.21
CA GLN A 138 9.02 7.84 3.39
C GLN A 138 8.20 7.05 4.42
N ILE A 139 7.78 7.71 5.51
CA ILE A 139 6.92 7.11 6.53
C ILE A 139 5.56 6.76 5.92
N CYS A 140 4.97 7.69 5.17
CA CYS A 140 3.70 7.46 4.48
C CYS A 140 3.76 6.33 3.47
N LEU A 141 4.87 6.20 2.74
CA LEU A 141 5.06 5.09 1.80
C LEU A 141 5.08 3.74 2.52
N GLN A 142 5.70 3.66 3.70
CA GLN A 142 5.61 2.45 4.53
C GLN A 142 4.17 2.14 4.93
N TRP A 143 3.40 3.15 5.36
CA TRP A 143 1.98 2.96 5.68
C TRP A 143 1.17 2.48 4.46
N ILE A 144 1.31 3.14 3.31
CA ILE A 144 0.59 2.80 2.08
C ILE A 144 0.95 1.39 1.62
N THR A 145 2.25 1.04 1.61
CA THR A 145 2.71 -0.29 1.14
C THR A 145 2.19 -1.45 1.98
N GLN A 146 1.83 -1.17 3.22
CA GLN A 146 1.30 -2.15 4.15
C GLN A 146 -0.20 -1.96 4.38
N CYS A 147 -0.91 -1.19 3.54
CA CYS A 147 -2.34 -0.88 3.72
C CYS A 147 -2.68 -0.40 5.15
N PHE A 148 -1.77 0.35 5.78
CA PHE A 148 -1.85 0.87 7.15
C PHE A 148 -1.94 -0.18 8.27
N TRP A 149 -1.62 -1.44 7.99
CA TRP A 149 -1.70 -2.55 8.96
C TRP A 149 -0.95 -2.34 10.27
N ASN A 150 0.17 -1.62 10.24
CA ASN A 150 0.99 -1.35 11.41
C ASN A 150 0.60 -0.07 12.17
N TYR A 151 -0.50 0.58 11.77
CA TYR A 151 -0.88 1.87 12.33
C TYR A 151 -2.39 2.00 12.61
N MET A 152 -3.24 1.61 11.66
CA MET A 152 -4.70 1.75 11.74
C MET A 152 -5.37 0.50 12.31
N ASP A 153 -6.50 0.71 12.96
CA ASP A 153 -7.40 -0.39 13.33
C ASP A 153 -8.06 -1.00 12.09
N TRP A 154 -8.53 -2.23 12.22
CA TRP A 154 -9.11 -2.97 11.10
C TRP A 154 -10.26 -2.23 10.39
N SER A 155 -11.15 -1.59 11.16
CA SER A 155 -12.26 -0.83 10.58
C SER A 155 -11.76 0.35 9.73
N GLU A 156 -10.71 1.02 10.17
CA GLU A 156 -10.07 2.14 9.47
C GLU A 156 -9.34 1.66 8.21
N ILE A 157 -8.68 0.49 8.25
CA ILE A 157 -8.09 -0.14 7.06
C ILE A 157 -9.17 -0.44 6.01
N CYS A 158 -10.32 -0.96 6.44
CA CYS A 158 -11.47 -1.20 5.57
C CYS A 158 -11.99 0.10 4.95
N HIS A 159 -12.14 1.15 5.76
CA HIS A 159 -12.55 2.48 5.28
C HIS A 159 -11.53 3.07 4.31
N TYR A 160 -10.23 2.98 4.61
CA TYR A 160 -9.14 3.42 3.74
C TYR A 160 -9.24 2.78 2.35
N ILE A 161 -9.38 1.45 2.30
CA ILE A 161 -9.51 0.72 1.03
C ILE A 161 -10.78 1.15 0.30
N ALA A 162 -11.92 1.22 0.98
CA ALA A 162 -13.19 1.62 0.39
C ALA A 162 -13.13 3.05 -0.18
N ILE A 163 -12.64 4.01 0.61
CA ILE A 163 -12.48 5.41 0.21
C ILE A 163 -11.61 5.52 -1.03
N CYS A 164 -10.47 4.83 -1.07
CA CYS A 164 -9.60 4.88 -2.24
C CYS A 164 -10.27 4.29 -3.48
N ILE A 165 -11.05 3.21 -3.33
CA ILE A 165 -11.79 2.59 -4.43
C ILE A 165 -12.90 3.52 -4.96
N PHE A 166 -13.66 4.17 -4.08
CA PHE A 166 -14.82 4.97 -4.47
C PHE A 166 -14.48 6.40 -4.87
N LEU A 167 -13.53 7.02 -4.18
CA LEU A 167 -13.22 8.45 -4.35
C LEU A 167 -11.94 8.70 -5.15
N GLY A 168 -11.04 7.70 -5.22
CA GLY A 168 -9.84 7.76 -6.05
C GLY A 168 -8.55 7.46 -5.28
N PRO A 169 -7.45 7.15 -6.00
CA PRO A 169 -6.16 6.81 -5.39
C PRO A 169 -5.46 7.99 -4.71
N ASP A 170 -5.81 9.23 -5.07
CA ASP A 170 -5.34 10.46 -4.44
C ASP A 170 -5.75 10.55 -2.95
N TYR A 171 -6.82 9.87 -2.55
CA TYR A 171 -7.20 9.76 -1.14
C TYR A 171 -6.19 9.04 -0.27
N GLN A 172 -5.24 8.28 -0.84
CA GLN A 172 -4.10 7.78 -0.07
C GLN A 172 -3.30 8.92 0.56
N ILE A 173 -3.13 10.03 -0.16
CA ILE A 173 -2.40 11.21 0.32
C ILE A 173 -3.18 11.90 1.44
N TYR A 174 -4.49 12.11 1.27
CA TYR A 174 -5.33 12.73 2.30
C TYR A 174 -5.36 11.90 3.59
N MET A 175 -5.38 10.57 3.49
CA MET A 175 -5.30 9.68 4.65
C MET A 175 -3.96 9.83 5.38
N CYS A 176 -2.84 9.89 4.66
CA CYS A 176 -1.53 10.17 5.26
C CYS A 176 -1.48 11.52 6.00
N ILE A 177 -2.03 12.58 5.40
CA ILE A 177 -2.07 13.91 6.05
C ILE A 177 -3.00 13.89 7.27
N SER A 178 -4.11 13.16 7.21
CA SER A 178 -5.03 13.00 8.33
C SER A 178 -4.36 12.32 9.52
N VAL A 179 -3.54 11.30 9.26
CA VAL A 179 -2.70 10.65 10.27
C VAL A 179 -1.71 11.63 10.91
N PHE A 180 -0.99 12.42 10.11
CA PHE A 180 -0.08 13.43 10.67
C PHE A 180 -0.80 14.51 11.47
N ARG A 181 -2.01 14.91 11.04
CA ARG A 181 -2.84 15.87 11.78
C ARG A 181 -3.24 15.31 13.14
N HIS A 182 -3.62 14.04 13.19
CA HIS A 182 -3.92 13.35 14.45
C HIS A 182 -2.70 13.30 15.38
N LEU A 183 -1.52 12.99 14.83
CA LEU A 183 -0.26 12.87 15.58
C LEU A 183 0.42 14.21 15.89
N GLN A 184 -0.10 15.33 15.41
CA GLN A 184 0.59 16.62 15.44
C GLN A 184 1.07 16.98 16.85
N GLN A 185 0.21 16.86 17.87
CA GLN A 185 0.57 17.24 19.23
C GLN A 185 1.72 16.39 19.79
N ASP A 186 1.72 15.08 19.49
CA ASP A 186 2.74 14.17 20.01
C ASP A 186 4.07 14.36 19.29
N ILE A 187 4.05 14.61 17.97
CA ILE A 187 5.26 14.92 17.19
C ILE A 187 5.94 16.19 17.74
N LEU A 188 5.16 17.26 17.98
CA LEU A 188 5.70 18.53 18.44
C LEU A 188 6.30 18.44 19.85
N LYS A 189 5.65 17.72 20.77
CA LYS A 189 6.20 17.48 22.12
C LYS A 189 7.59 16.83 22.10
N HIS A 190 7.82 15.88 21.19
CA HIS A 190 9.11 15.20 21.06
C HIS A 190 10.19 16.05 20.37
N THR A 191 9.80 17.17 19.76
CA THR A 191 10.75 18.11 19.13
C THR A 191 11.26 19.15 20.14
N GLU A 192 10.53 19.35 21.24
CA GLU A 192 10.86 20.31 22.32
C GLU A 192 11.70 19.70 23.46
N ALA A 193 11.94 18.39 23.43
CA ALA A 193 12.74 17.64 24.41
C ALA A 193 14.17 17.37 23.91
#